data_AF-A0A6A6FKE6-F1
#
_entry.id   AF-A0A6A6FKE6-F1
#
_cell.length_a   1.000
_cell.length_b   1.000
_cell.length_c   1.000
_cell.angle_alpha   90.00
_cell.angle_beta   90.00
_cell.angle_gamma   90.00
#
_symmetry.space_group_name_H-M   'P 1'
#
loop_
_entity.id
_entity.type
_entity.pdbx_description
1 polymer ?
#
loop_
_entity_poly.entity_id
_entity_poly.type
_entity_poly.pdbx_seq_one_letter_code
_entity_poly.pdbx_strand_id
1 'polypeptide(L)'
;MQRASVDPSQLTSINRKKDVASHNLLKAEIEEGGEDFERKRAWDWTIEESERWDERLAEKARKRDENQFADYNKEAGKVYERQLGQMAKTGFEERLASYEQDKREAINRAVASGGLELVETQEGELIAVDKDGTFYSTNDTSTFTGAKPSKDAVDRLVADIKKAEEVRMKKRRERGRPDEDGQDVTYINEKNKQFNMKLARFYNKYTADIRESFERGTAI
;
A
#
# COMPACT_ATOMS: atom_id res chain seq x y z
N MET A 1 -28.03 17.96 -26.44
CA MET A 1 -26.59 17.60 -26.49
C MET A 1 -26.15 17.19 -25.10
N GLN A 2 -25.99 15.90 -24.84
CA GLN A 2 -25.48 15.39 -23.57
C GLN A 2 -23.95 15.56 -23.59
N ARG A 3 -23.39 16.32 -22.63
CA ARG A 3 -21.93 16.36 -22.44
C ARG A 3 -21.51 15.00 -21.90
N ALA A 4 -20.64 14.30 -22.61
CA ALA A 4 -20.04 13.05 -22.13
C ALA A 4 -19.36 13.31 -20.78
N SER A 5 -19.73 12.54 -19.74
CA SER A 5 -19.09 12.64 -18.43
C SER A 5 -17.65 12.17 -18.57
N VAL A 6 -16.69 13.08 -18.44
CA VAL A 6 -15.28 12.73 -18.49
C VAL A 6 -14.91 12.01 -17.20
N ASP A 7 -14.39 10.79 -17.32
CA ASP A 7 -13.90 10.01 -16.19
C ASP A 7 -12.74 10.77 -15.49
N PRO A 8 -12.84 11.06 -14.18
CA PRO A 8 -11.82 11.80 -13.45
C PRO A 8 -10.44 11.13 -13.47
N SER A 9 -10.37 9.80 -13.59
CA SER A 9 -9.09 9.09 -13.73
C SER A 9 -8.39 9.41 -15.05
N GLN A 10 -9.15 9.58 -16.13
CA GLN A 10 -8.62 9.94 -17.44
C GLN A 10 -8.07 11.37 -17.46
N LEU A 11 -8.74 12.31 -16.76
CA LEU A 11 -8.28 13.69 -16.60
C LEU A 11 -6.89 13.76 -15.95
N THR A 12 -6.65 13.01 -14.88
CA THR A 12 -5.32 12.99 -14.23
C THR A 12 -4.24 12.46 -15.17
N SER A 13 -4.54 11.43 -15.96
CA SER A 13 -3.60 10.86 -16.93
C SER A 13 -3.27 11.83 -18.06
N ILE A 14 -4.26 12.60 -18.53
CA ILE A 14 -4.11 13.60 -19.58
C ILE A 14 -3.29 14.77 -19.08
N ASN A 15 -3.58 15.27 -17.87
CA ASN A 15 -2.81 16.34 -17.24
C ASN A 15 -1.34 15.93 -17.06
N ARG A 16 -1.09 14.72 -16.55
CA ARG A 16 0.30 14.21 -16.44
C ARG A 16 1.01 14.16 -17.79
N LYS A 17 0.33 13.73 -18.86
CA LYS A 17 0.91 13.70 -20.22
C LYS A 17 1.20 15.11 -20.73
N LYS A 18 0.30 16.06 -20.48
CA LYS A 18 0.49 17.48 -20.81
C LYS A 18 1.71 18.05 -20.08
N ASP A 19 1.84 17.79 -18.79
CA ASP A 19 2.96 18.30 -17.96
C ASP A 19 4.30 17.73 -18.44
N VAL A 20 4.35 16.44 -18.78
CA VAL A 20 5.54 15.80 -19.36
C VAL A 20 5.88 16.41 -20.72
N ALA A 21 4.87 16.65 -21.57
CA ALA A 21 5.08 17.26 -22.87
C ALA A 21 5.61 18.70 -22.75
N SER A 22 5.05 19.52 -21.85
CA SER A 22 5.55 20.87 -21.59
C SER A 22 6.95 20.88 -21.02
N HIS A 23 7.28 19.94 -20.12
CA HIS A 23 8.62 19.80 -19.58
C HIS A 23 9.63 19.46 -20.69
N ASN A 24 9.28 18.52 -21.58
CA ASN A 24 10.15 18.11 -22.68
C ASN A 24 10.34 19.22 -23.72
N LEU A 25 9.30 20.01 -24.00
CA LEU A 25 9.41 21.19 -24.87
C LEU A 25 10.35 22.23 -24.25
N LEU A 26 10.15 22.57 -22.98
CA LEU A 26 10.99 23.54 -22.28
C LEU A 26 12.47 23.09 -22.21
N LYS A 27 12.71 21.78 -22.02
CA LYS A 27 14.05 21.21 -22.11
C LYS A 27 14.66 21.40 -23.51
N ALA A 28 13.90 21.09 -24.57
CA ALA A 28 14.38 21.24 -25.94
C ALA A 28 14.66 22.70 -26.32
N GLU A 29 13.82 23.65 -25.91
CA GLU A 29 14.02 25.08 -26.15
C GLU A 29 15.30 25.60 -25.47
N ILE A 30 15.58 25.17 -24.24
CA ILE A 30 16.77 25.59 -23.49
C ILE A 30 18.05 24.97 -24.10
N GLU A 31 18.00 23.70 -24.52
CA GLU A 31 19.10 23.03 -25.21
C GLU A 31 19.38 23.63 -26.59
N GLU A 32 18.34 24.02 -27.35
CA GLU A 32 18.48 24.72 -28.64
C GLU A 32 19.09 26.12 -28.48
N GLY A 33 18.81 26.79 -27.35
CA GLY A 33 19.47 28.04 -26.94
C GLY A 33 20.94 27.88 -26.51
N GLY A 34 21.46 26.66 -26.43
CA GLY A 34 22.83 26.36 -26.01
C GLY A 34 23.05 26.38 -24.50
N GLU A 35 21.98 26.45 -23.70
CA GLU A 35 22.02 26.38 -22.24
C GLU A 35 21.82 24.93 -21.76
N ASP A 36 22.39 24.60 -20.60
CA ASP A 36 22.20 23.30 -19.95
C ASP A 36 20.96 23.33 -19.03
N PHE A 37 19.91 22.61 -19.44
CA PHE A 37 18.62 22.56 -18.73
C PHE A 37 18.75 22.08 -17.28
N GLU A 38 19.52 21.03 -17.05
CA GLU A 38 19.69 20.43 -15.72
C GLU A 38 20.45 21.38 -14.79
N ARG A 39 21.43 22.11 -15.35
CA ARG A 39 22.12 23.18 -14.64
C ARG A 39 21.14 24.28 -14.24
N LYS A 40 20.38 24.85 -15.19
CA LYS A 40 19.41 25.92 -14.92
C LYS A 40 18.37 25.50 -13.86
N ARG A 41 17.87 24.27 -13.94
CA ARG A 41 16.95 23.72 -12.94
C ARG A 41 17.60 23.59 -11.55
N ALA A 42 18.87 23.20 -11.48
CA ALA A 42 19.58 23.10 -10.21
C ALA A 42 19.81 24.45 -9.53
N TRP A 43 19.83 25.56 -10.28
CA TRP A 43 19.88 26.91 -9.71
C TRP A 43 18.59 27.30 -8.98
N ASP A 44 17.45 26.78 -9.45
CA ASP A 44 16.13 27.09 -8.88
C ASP A 44 15.76 26.20 -7.68
N TRP A 45 16.62 25.26 -7.29
CA TRP A 45 16.36 24.41 -6.12
C TRP A 45 16.42 25.21 -4.83
N THR A 46 15.29 25.23 -4.13
CA THR A 46 15.21 25.77 -2.77
C THR A 46 15.76 24.77 -1.76
N ILE A 47 16.28 25.27 -0.64
CA ILE A 47 16.79 24.43 0.46
C ILE A 47 15.70 23.46 0.93
N GLU A 48 14.46 23.95 1.10
CA GLU A 48 13.31 23.12 1.52
C GLU A 48 12.99 22.01 0.52
N GLU A 49 13.11 22.26 -0.78
CA GLU A 49 12.86 21.25 -1.80
C GLU A 49 13.95 20.15 -1.80
N SER A 50 15.20 20.55 -1.62
CA SER A 50 16.33 19.62 -1.47
C SER A 50 16.16 18.74 -0.21
N GLU A 51 15.81 19.34 0.93
CA GLU A 51 15.58 18.60 2.17
C GLU A 51 14.44 17.58 2.04
N ARG A 52 13.31 17.99 1.43
CA ARG A 52 12.20 17.06 1.16
C ARG A 52 12.56 15.97 0.16
N TRP A 53 13.50 16.23 -0.75
CA TRP A 53 13.98 15.22 -1.68
C TRP A 53 14.88 14.20 -0.98
N ASP A 54 15.80 14.68 -0.14
CA ASP A 54 16.68 13.84 0.68
C ASP A 54 15.89 13.00 1.68
N GLU A 55 14.87 13.57 2.32
CA GLU A 55 13.96 12.83 3.20
C GLU A 55 13.24 11.71 2.43
N ARG A 56 12.74 11.99 1.22
CA ARG A 56 12.11 10.97 0.35
C ARG A 56 13.09 9.87 -0.07
N LEU A 57 14.35 10.20 -0.35
CA LEU A 57 15.39 9.21 -0.67
C LEU A 57 15.74 8.36 0.55
N ALA A 58 15.90 8.99 1.72
CA ALA A 58 16.17 8.30 2.97
C ALA A 58 15.03 7.35 3.37
N GLU A 59 13.78 7.78 3.20
CA GLU A 59 12.61 6.94 3.46
C GLU A 59 12.57 5.73 2.52
N LYS A 60 12.86 5.93 1.23
CA LYS A 60 12.96 4.84 0.24
C LYS A 60 14.08 3.86 0.59
N ALA A 61 15.25 4.37 1.00
CA ALA A 61 16.37 3.54 1.43
C ALA A 61 15.99 2.69 2.65
N ARG A 62 15.39 3.31 3.68
CA ARG A 62 14.89 2.60 4.87
C ARG A 62 13.89 1.51 4.49
N LYS A 63 12.90 1.82 3.64
CA LYS A 63 11.91 0.83 3.17
C LYS A 63 12.54 -0.33 2.41
N ARG A 64 13.59 -0.09 1.62
CA ARG A 64 14.33 -1.13 0.91
C ARG A 64 15.04 -2.06 1.88
N ASP A 65 15.70 -1.49 2.89
CA ASP A 65 16.49 -2.25 3.85
C ASP A 65 15.58 -3.04 4.82
N GLU A 66 14.43 -2.46 5.18
CA GLU A 66 13.37 -3.13 5.96
C GLU A 66 12.58 -4.19 5.17
N ASN A 67 12.81 -4.36 3.87
CA ASN A 67 12.09 -5.35 3.06
C ASN A 67 12.48 -6.81 3.42
N GLN A 68 13.57 -7.00 4.16
CA GLN A 68 13.99 -8.33 4.61
C GLN A 68 13.03 -8.88 5.68
N PHE A 69 12.77 -10.18 5.62
CA PHE A 69 12.00 -10.85 6.67
C PHE A 69 12.80 -10.87 7.96
N ALA A 70 12.23 -10.34 9.04
CA ALA A 70 12.83 -10.34 10.37
C ALA A 70 12.02 -11.16 11.37
N ASP A 71 10.72 -10.86 11.51
CA ASP A 71 9.80 -11.53 12.43
C ASP A 71 8.38 -11.54 11.83
N TYR A 72 7.58 -12.54 12.23
CA TYR A 72 6.19 -12.70 11.84
C TYR A 72 5.30 -11.56 12.35
N ASN A 73 5.52 -11.04 13.57
CA ASN A 73 4.72 -9.92 14.08
C ASN A 73 4.95 -8.65 13.26
N LYS A 74 6.21 -8.37 12.92
CA LYS A 74 6.57 -7.21 12.08
C LYS A 74 5.99 -7.33 10.67
N GLU A 75 6.03 -8.53 10.09
CA GLU A 75 5.44 -8.76 8.76
C GLU A 75 3.90 -8.64 8.81
N ALA A 76 3.25 -9.14 9.87
CA ALA A 76 1.83 -8.98 10.08
C ALA A 76 1.43 -7.50 10.19
N GLY A 77 2.19 -6.69 10.94
CA GLY A 77 1.99 -5.24 11.03
C GLY A 77 2.08 -4.55 9.66
N LYS A 78 3.10 -4.86 8.86
CA LYS A 78 3.24 -4.31 7.50
C LYS A 78 2.10 -4.69 6.57
N VAL A 79 1.62 -5.94 6.67
CA VAL A 79 0.46 -6.40 5.89
C VAL A 79 -0.80 -5.66 6.32
N TYR A 80 -1.00 -5.48 7.62
CA TYR A 80 -2.13 -4.74 8.18
C TYR A 80 -2.14 -3.27 7.73
N GLU A 81 -1.03 -2.54 7.87
CA GLU A 81 -0.89 -1.16 7.40
C GLU A 81 -1.18 -1.02 5.91
N ARG A 82 -0.70 -1.98 5.11
CA ARG A 82 -0.98 -2.03 3.68
C ARG A 82 -2.47 -2.23 3.39
N GLN A 83 -3.14 -3.10 4.14
CA GLN A 83 -4.58 -3.34 4.02
C GLN A 83 -5.36 -2.08 4.41
N LEU A 84 -5.02 -1.42 5.52
CA LEU A 84 -5.61 -0.14 5.90
C LEU A 84 -5.45 0.92 4.80
N GLY A 85 -4.24 1.06 4.25
CA GLY A 85 -3.99 1.98 3.15
C GLY A 85 -4.76 1.66 1.86
N GLN A 86 -5.08 0.38 1.62
CA GLN A 86 -5.98 -0.02 0.53
C GLN A 86 -7.43 0.32 0.85
N MET A 87 -7.88 0.06 2.08
CA MET A 87 -9.24 0.38 2.53
C MET A 87 -9.51 1.89 2.48
N ALA A 88 -8.54 2.72 2.89
CA ALA A 88 -8.59 4.17 2.77
C ALA A 88 -8.90 4.59 1.32
N LYS A 89 -8.18 4.01 0.36
CA LYS A 89 -8.38 4.27 -1.07
C LYS A 89 -9.73 3.79 -1.60
N THR A 90 -10.32 2.76 -1.00
CA THR A 90 -11.63 2.24 -1.40
C THR A 90 -12.79 2.91 -0.66
N GLY A 91 -12.62 4.16 -0.20
CA GLY A 91 -13.68 4.92 0.47
C GLY A 91 -13.95 4.47 1.91
N PHE A 92 -12.91 4.14 2.67
CA PHE A 92 -13.09 3.89 4.12
C PHE A 92 -13.49 5.16 4.87
N GLU A 93 -12.95 6.32 4.52
CA GLU A 93 -13.26 7.60 5.18
C GLU A 93 -14.75 7.97 5.07
N GLU A 94 -15.34 7.81 3.89
CA GLU A 94 -16.77 8.06 3.68
C GLU A 94 -17.64 7.13 4.55
N ARG A 95 -17.25 5.86 4.66
CA ARG A 95 -17.94 4.88 5.51
C ARG A 95 -17.76 5.14 6.99
N LEU A 96 -16.60 5.68 7.38
CA LEU A 96 -16.36 6.09 8.76
C LEU A 96 -17.28 7.26 9.12
N ALA A 97 -17.41 8.24 8.22
CA ALA A 97 -18.32 9.37 8.41
C ALA A 97 -19.79 8.91 8.52
N SER A 98 -20.23 7.97 7.67
CA SER A 98 -21.60 7.42 7.79
C SER A 98 -21.81 6.68 9.10
N TYR A 99 -20.82 5.90 9.55
CA TYR A 99 -20.88 5.22 10.85
C TYR A 99 -20.96 6.20 12.02
N GLU A 100 -20.21 7.31 11.98
CA GLU A 100 -20.29 8.35 13.00
C GLU A 100 -21.67 9.03 13.02
N GLN A 101 -22.30 9.23 11.87
CA GLN A 101 -23.66 9.75 11.77
C GLN A 101 -24.66 8.75 12.36
N ASP A 102 -24.63 7.49 11.93
CA ASP A 102 -25.50 6.42 12.45
C ASP A 102 -25.35 6.26 13.96
N LYS A 103 -24.11 6.34 14.48
CA LYS A 103 -23.81 6.30 15.91
C LYS A 103 -24.44 7.49 16.64
N ARG A 104 -24.29 8.71 16.11
CA ARG A 104 -24.92 9.92 16.68
C ARG A 104 -26.44 9.82 16.69
N GLU A 105 -27.04 9.32 15.61
CA GLU A 105 -28.49 9.11 15.53
C GLU A 105 -28.99 8.06 16.53
N ALA A 106 -28.26 6.95 16.68
CA ALA A 106 -28.57 5.93 17.66
C ALA A 106 -28.51 6.47 19.10
N ILE A 107 -27.48 7.28 19.41
CA ILE A 107 -27.35 7.97 20.69
C ILE A 107 -28.53 8.93 20.90
N ASN A 108 -28.83 9.80 19.92
CA ASN A 108 -29.94 10.74 20.01
C ASN A 108 -31.30 10.04 20.21
N ARG A 109 -31.51 8.91 19.54
CA ARG A 109 -32.72 8.09 19.72
C ARG A 109 -32.82 7.51 21.12
N ALA A 110 -31.73 6.98 21.64
CA ALA A 110 -31.68 6.40 22.97
C ALA A 110 -31.89 7.47 24.06
N VAL A 111 -31.33 8.66 23.88
CA VAL A 111 -31.62 9.86 24.69
C VAL A 111 -33.10 10.23 24.63
N ALA A 112 -33.68 10.34 23.44
CA ALA A 112 -35.09 10.70 23.27
C ALA A 112 -36.04 9.66 23.87
N SER A 113 -35.65 8.38 23.87
CA SER A 113 -36.40 7.30 24.52
C SER A 113 -36.24 7.25 26.05
N GLY A 114 -35.42 8.12 26.64
CA GLY A 114 -35.16 8.19 28.08
C GLY A 114 -34.26 7.07 28.61
N GLY A 115 -33.58 6.34 27.72
CA GLY A 115 -32.60 5.30 28.05
C GLY A 115 -31.19 5.85 28.28
N LEU A 116 -30.90 7.08 27.84
CA LEU A 116 -29.63 7.76 28.08
C LEU A 116 -29.88 9.16 28.64
N GLU A 117 -29.10 9.54 29.64
CA GLU A 117 -29.05 10.88 30.21
C GLU A 117 -27.85 11.62 29.60
N LEU A 118 -28.06 12.85 29.11
CA LEU A 118 -26.95 13.72 28.72
C LEU A 118 -26.36 14.33 29.99
N VAL A 119 -25.15 13.90 30.32
CA VAL A 119 -24.36 14.51 31.39
C VAL A 119 -23.33 15.43 30.74
N GLU A 120 -23.34 16.70 31.13
CA GLU A 120 -22.33 17.69 30.75
C GLU A 120 -21.12 17.52 31.68
N THR A 121 -19.97 17.15 31.13
CA THR A 121 -18.73 17.11 31.91
C THR A 121 -18.22 18.51 32.22
N GLN A 122 -17.31 18.66 33.18
CA GLN A 122 -16.74 19.97 33.58
C GLN A 122 -16.02 20.71 32.44
N GLU A 123 -15.78 20.05 31.31
CA GLU A 123 -15.15 20.59 30.10
C GLU A 123 -16.17 20.95 28.99
N GLY A 124 -17.48 20.82 29.26
CA GLY A 124 -18.55 21.17 28.30
C GLY A 124 -18.79 20.13 27.20
N GLU A 125 -18.28 18.90 27.36
CA GLU A 125 -18.56 17.80 26.43
C GLU A 125 -19.86 17.08 26.84
N LEU A 126 -20.84 17.05 25.93
CA LEU A 126 -22.11 16.37 26.13
C LEU A 126 -21.94 14.86 25.89
N ILE A 127 -21.94 14.09 26.98
CA ILE A 127 -21.77 12.63 26.94
C ILE A 127 -23.11 11.96 27.28
N ALA A 128 -23.57 11.06 26.42
CA ALA A 128 -24.77 10.26 26.67
C ALA A 128 -24.41 9.04 27.53
N VAL A 129 -24.93 9.01 28.77
CA VAL A 129 -24.66 7.97 29.78
C VAL A 129 -25.93 7.16 30.03
N ASP A 130 -25.84 5.84 30.07
CA ASP A 130 -26.96 4.96 30.47
C ASP A 130 -27.27 5.12 31.97
N LYS A 131 -28.50 4.84 32.38
CA LYS A 131 -28.92 4.89 33.80
C LYS A 131 -28.07 4.01 34.72
N ASP A 132 -27.43 2.98 34.17
CA ASP A 132 -26.54 2.06 34.88
C ASP A 132 -25.05 2.39 34.71
N GLY A 133 -24.69 3.53 34.09
CA GLY A 133 -23.30 3.99 33.92
C GLY A 133 -22.44 3.11 32.99
N THR A 134 -23.03 2.11 32.32
CA THR A 134 -22.30 1.17 31.47
C THR A 134 -22.28 1.68 30.04
N PHE A 135 -21.10 2.05 29.57
CA PHE A 135 -20.87 2.55 28.22
C PHE A 135 -21.22 1.49 27.16
N TYR A 136 -21.70 1.89 25.98
CA TYR A 136 -21.92 0.98 24.83
C TYR A 136 -20.63 0.35 24.23
N SER A 137 -19.53 0.31 25.00
CA SER A 137 -18.21 -0.11 24.51
C SER A 137 -17.33 -0.81 25.56
N THR A 138 -17.83 -1.13 26.76
CA THR A 138 -17.02 -1.92 27.70
C THR A 138 -17.14 -3.40 27.40
N ASN A 139 -16.04 -4.12 27.62
CA ASN A 139 -15.82 -5.53 27.28
C ASN A 139 -16.83 -6.51 27.89
N ASP A 140 -17.65 -6.04 28.84
CA ASP A 140 -18.64 -6.83 29.59
C ASP A 140 -20.07 -6.74 29.00
N THR A 141 -20.26 -5.99 27.92
CA THR A 141 -21.58 -5.88 27.26
C THR A 141 -21.82 -7.02 26.27
N SER A 142 -22.71 -7.95 26.63
CA SER A 142 -23.12 -9.10 25.78
C SER A 142 -23.92 -8.71 24.52
N THR A 143 -24.21 -7.42 24.32
CA THR A 143 -25.01 -6.88 23.22
C THR A 143 -24.33 -7.01 21.85
N PHE A 144 -23.02 -7.23 21.79
CA PHE A 144 -22.30 -7.50 20.53
C PHE A 144 -22.74 -8.80 19.84
N THR A 145 -23.23 -9.79 20.60
CA THR A 145 -23.59 -11.12 20.06
C THR A 145 -24.79 -11.11 19.10
N GLY A 146 -25.64 -10.08 19.15
CA GLY A 146 -26.80 -9.91 18.27
C GLY A 146 -26.56 -9.06 17.02
N ALA A 147 -25.39 -8.43 16.90
CA ALA A 147 -25.09 -7.52 15.81
C ALA A 147 -24.79 -8.28 14.51
N LYS A 148 -25.78 -8.34 13.61
CA LYS A 148 -25.60 -8.92 12.28
C LYS A 148 -25.10 -7.85 11.30
N PRO A 149 -23.88 -7.98 10.74
CA PRO A 149 -23.39 -7.04 9.73
C PRO A 149 -24.28 -7.09 8.48
N SER A 150 -24.34 -5.96 7.76
CA SER A 150 -25.06 -5.90 6.48
C SER A 150 -24.42 -6.85 5.46
N LYS A 151 -25.25 -7.43 4.58
CA LYS A 151 -24.76 -8.35 3.54
C LYS A 151 -23.70 -7.69 2.66
N ASP A 152 -23.90 -6.43 2.30
CA ASP A 152 -22.94 -5.67 1.50
C ASP A 152 -21.58 -5.50 2.20
N ALA A 153 -21.56 -5.35 3.53
CA ALA A 153 -20.30 -5.30 4.28
C ALA A 153 -19.55 -6.64 4.24
N VAL A 154 -20.28 -7.75 4.34
CA VAL A 154 -19.72 -9.10 4.21
C VAL A 154 -19.19 -9.34 2.80
N ASP A 155 -19.96 -8.99 1.77
CA ASP A 155 -19.56 -9.21 0.37
C ASP A 155 -18.29 -8.41 0.02
N ARG A 156 -18.14 -7.18 0.55
CA ARG A 156 -16.90 -6.38 0.41
C ARG A 156 -15.70 -7.05 1.07
N LEU A 157 -15.85 -7.52 2.32
CA LEU A 157 -14.78 -8.24 3.02
C LEU A 157 -14.33 -9.48 2.24
N VAL A 158 -15.28 -10.26 1.72
CA VAL A 158 -14.99 -11.45 0.92
C VAL A 158 -14.27 -11.07 -0.38
N ALA A 159 -14.68 -9.99 -1.05
CA ALA A 159 -14.01 -9.50 -2.25
C ALA A 159 -12.56 -9.07 -1.96
N ASP A 160 -12.31 -8.39 -0.85
CA ASP A 160 -10.98 -7.96 -0.44
C ASP A 160 -10.06 -9.15 -0.12
N ILE A 161 -10.58 -10.18 0.56
CA ILE A 161 -9.85 -11.43 0.84
C ILE A 161 -9.47 -12.14 -0.46
N LYS A 162 -10.42 -12.29 -1.39
CA LYS A 162 -10.18 -12.93 -2.70
C LYS A 162 -9.13 -12.18 -3.52
N LYS A 163 -9.20 -10.85 -3.55
CA LYS A 163 -8.24 -10.00 -4.23
C LYS A 163 -6.83 -10.14 -3.64
N ALA A 164 -6.72 -10.19 -2.31
CA ALA A 164 -5.45 -10.40 -1.64
C ALA A 164 -4.83 -11.77 -1.99
N GLU A 165 -5.65 -12.82 -2.03
CA GLU A 165 -5.24 -14.16 -2.43
C GLU A 165 -4.77 -14.20 -3.90
N GLU A 166 -5.53 -13.60 -4.82
CA GLU A 166 -5.19 -13.53 -6.25
C GLU A 166 -3.83 -12.86 -6.46
N VAL A 167 -3.58 -11.72 -5.80
CA VAL A 167 -2.29 -11.01 -5.87
C VAL A 167 -1.16 -11.89 -5.35
N ARG A 168 -1.38 -12.61 -4.24
CA ARG A 168 -0.38 -13.55 -3.68
C ARG A 168 -0.07 -14.69 -4.65
N MET A 169 -1.10 -15.29 -5.25
CA MET A 169 -0.96 -16.39 -6.19
C MET A 169 -0.29 -15.95 -7.50
N LYS A 170 -0.64 -14.76 -8.01
CA LYS A 170 0.00 -14.15 -9.17
C LYS A 170 1.49 -13.94 -8.93
N LYS A 171 1.88 -13.32 -7.81
CA LYS A 171 3.31 -13.12 -7.46
C LYS A 171 4.05 -14.44 -7.28
N ARG A 172 3.40 -15.47 -6.73
CA ARG A 172 3.99 -16.81 -6.61
C ARG A 172 4.24 -17.43 -7.99
N ARG A 173 3.28 -17.30 -8.91
CA ARG A 173 3.38 -17.79 -10.29
C ARG A 173 4.48 -17.07 -11.06
N GLU A 174 4.59 -15.75 -10.91
CA GLU A 174 5.64 -14.94 -11.53
C GLU A 174 7.04 -15.38 -11.09
N ARG A 175 7.24 -15.72 -9.80
CA ARG A 175 8.51 -16.26 -9.29
C ARG A 175 8.81 -17.69 -9.74
N GLY A 176 7.79 -18.44 -10.12
CA GLY A 176 7.89 -19.82 -10.59
C GLY A 176 7.82 -19.95 -12.11
N ARG A 177 7.80 -18.83 -12.86
CA ARG A 177 7.86 -18.91 -14.32
C ARG A 177 9.19 -19.55 -14.74
N PRO A 178 9.17 -20.37 -15.81
CA PRO A 178 10.42 -20.82 -16.42
C PRO A 178 11.23 -19.58 -16.82
N ASP A 179 12.54 -19.70 -16.72
CA ASP A 179 13.46 -18.65 -17.14
C ASP A 179 13.28 -18.48 -18.65
N GLU A 180 12.51 -17.46 -19.06
CA GLU A 180 12.38 -17.08 -20.47
C GLU A 180 13.71 -16.42 -20.87
N ASP A 181 14.34 -17.07 -21.84
CA ASP A 181 15.41 -16.58 -22.72
C ASP A 181 16.83 -16.46 -22.11
N GLY A 182 17.67 -17.46 -22.41
CA GLY A 182 19.13 -17.30 -22.50
C GLY A 182 19.99 -17.97 -21.43
N GLN A 183 19.42 -18.63 -20.43
CA GLN A 183 20.20 -19.34 -19.39
C GLN A 183 20.28 -20.85 -19.66
N ASP A 184 21.47 -21.42 -19.48
CA ASP A 184 21.68 -22.86 -19.59
C ASP A 184 20.83 -23.63 -18.57
N VAL A 185 20.09 -24.61 -19.07
CA VAL A 185 19.22 -25.45 -18.23
C VAL A 185 20.08 -26.45 -17.45
N THR A 186 20.27 -26.17 -16.15
CA THR A 186 21.05 -27.00 -15.22
C THR A 186 20.24 -28.08 -14.49
N TYR A 187 18.96 -28.28 -14.85
CA TYR A 187 18.04 -29.16 -14.14
C TYR A 187 17.25 -30.09 -15.06
N ILE A 188 16.92 -31.29 -14.56
CA ILE A 188 16.13 -32.30 -15.28
C ILE A 188 14.66 -32.29 -14.83
N ASN A 189 14.39 -31.98 -13.55
CA ASN A 189 13.04 -31.94 -13.00
C ASN A 189 12.82 -30.69 -12.12
N GLU A 190 11.56 -30.39 -11.79
CA GLU A 190 11.19 -29.20 -11.00
C GLU A 190 11.76 -29.22 -9.57
N LYS A 191 11.85 -30.41 -8.94
CA LYS A 191 12.46 -30.53 -7.60
C LYS A 191 13.96 -30.25 -7.62
N ASN A 192 14.64 -30.68 -8.68
CA ASN A 192 16.05 -30.44 -8.95
C ASN A 192 16.28 -28.96 -9.25
N LYS A 193 15.38 -28.30 -10.00
CA LYS A 193 15.39 -26.84 -10.18
C LYS A 193 15.36 -26.11 -8.84
N GLN A 194 14.40 -26.45 -7.99
CA GLN A 194 14.25 -25.83 -6.66
C GLN A 194 15.47 -26.08 -5.76
N PHE A 195 16.05 -27.28 -5.85
CA PHE A 195 17.28 -27.63 -5.13
C PHE A 195 18.49 -26.82 -5.64
N ASN A 196 18.69 -26.75 -6.96
CA ASN A 196 19.74 -25.94 -7.57
C ASN A 196 19.57 -24.45 -7.25
N MET A 197 18.34 -23.93 -7.25
CA MET A 197 18.04 -22.57 -6.80
C MET A 197 18.40 -22.34 -5.33
N LYS A 198 18.16 -23.34 -4.46
CA LYS A 198 18.58 -23.27 -3.06
C LYS A 198 20.10 -23.22 -2.96
N LEU A 199 20.81 -24.13 -3.64
CA LEU A 199 22.28 -24.13 -3.67
C LEU A 199 22.84 -22.81 -4.19
N ALA A 200 22.26 -22.28 -5.26
CA ALA A 200 22.66 -21.03 -5.86
C ALA A 200 22.60 -19.87 -4.85
N ARG A 201 21.57 -19.80 -4.00
CA ARG A 201 21.44 -18.74 -2.98
C ARG A 201 22.54 -18.79 -1.91
N PHE A 202 23.03 -19.97 -1.55
CA PHE A 202 24.02 -20.12 -0.48
C PHE A 202 25.46 -20.17 -1.00
N TYR A 203 25.70 -20.82 -2.13
CA TYR A 203 27.05 -21.18 -2.57
C TYR A 203 27.57 -20.33 -3.73
N ASN A 204 26.72 -19.71 -4.57
CA ASN A 204 27.21 -18.92 -5.71
C ASN A 204 28.16 -17.79 -5.31
N LYS A 205 28.00 -17.22 -4.10
CA LYS A 205 28.91 -16.21 -3.56
C LYS A 205 30.34 -16.74 -3.39
N TYR A 206 30.50 -18.03 -3.10
CA TYR A 206 31.79 -18.67 -2.82
C TYR A 206 32.33 -19.49 -4.00
N THR A 207 31.47 -19.86 -4.96
CA THR A 207 31.84 -20.69 -6.11
C THR A 207 31.90 -19.91 -7.42
N ALA A 208 31.94 -18.57 -7.35
CA ALA A 208 31.98 -17.70 -8.52
C ALA A 208 33.23 -17.98 -9.38
N ASP A 209 34.40 -18.01 -8.75
CA ASP A 209 35.68 -18.26 -9.44
C ASP A 209 35.73 -19.64 -10.10
N ILE A 210 35.16 -20.64 -9.44
CA ILE A 210 35.05 -22.01 -9.98
C ILE A 210 34.16 -22.02 -11.21
N ARG A 211 33.01 -21.34 -11.15
CA ARG A 211 32.07 -21.23 -12.26
C ARG A 211 32.70 -20.50 -13.46
N GLU A 212 33.36 -19.38 -13.22
CA GLU A 212 34.07 -18.62 -14.25
C GLU A 212 35.19 -19.47 -14.89
N SER A 213 35.90 -20.26 -14.09
CA SER A 213 36.90 -21.20 -14.59
C SER A 213 36.29 -22.27 -15.49
N PHE A 214 35.12 -22.81 -15.15
CA PHE A 214 34.38 -23.73 -16.02
C PHE A 214 33.92 -23.05 -17.33
N GLU A 215 33.40 -21.83 -17.25
CA GLU A 215 32.96 -21.04 -18.42
C GLU A 215 34.16 -20.66 -19.32
N ARG A 216 35.37 -20.52 -18.76
CA ARG A 216 36.64 -20.29 -19.49
C ARG A 216 37.30 -21.57 -20.02
N GLY A 217 36.69 -22.74 -19.80
CA GLY A 217 37.24 -24.01 -20.31
C GLY A 217 38.31 -24.64 -19.41
N THR A 218 38.20 -24.45 -18.09
CA THR A 218 39.04 -25.09 -17.04
C THR A 218 40.52 -24.74 -17.06
N ALA A 219 40.90 -23.62 -17.69
CA ALA A 219 42.25 -23.08 -17.58
C ALA A 219 42.44 -22.42 -16.20
N ILE A 220 43.40 -22.95 -15.42
CA ILE A 220 43.87 -22.39 -14.13
C ILE A 220 44.69 -21.12 -14.39
#